data_AF-A0A5C5CC37-F1
#
_entry.id   AF-A0A5C5CC37-F1
#
_cell.length_a   1.000
_cell.length_b   1.000
_cell.length_c   1.000
_cell.angle_alpha   90.00
_cell.angle_beta   90.00
_cell.angle_gamma   90.00
#
_symmetry.space_group_name_H-M   'P 1'
#
loop_
_entity.id
_entity.type
_entity.pdbx_description
1 polymer ?
#
loop_
_entity_poly.entity_id
_entity_poly.type
_entity_poly.pdbx_seq_one_letter_code
_entity_poly.pdbx_strand_id
1 'polypeptide(L)' 'MIKNGFDIRHDSDGKFAVIDVFNGAVVVINGHLQTGLTEAMAEAALDYLSRKYSERHDEGGSGRLP' A
#
# COMPACT_ATOMS: atom_id res chain seq x y z
N MET A 1 -8.43 -2.43 -5.85
CA MET A 1 -8.18 -1.17 -6.59
C MET A 1 -6.68 -0.92 -6.54
N ILE A 2 -6.02 -0.84 -7.69
CA ILE A 2 -4.55 -0.71 -7.75
C ILE A 2 -4.16 0.78 -7.85
N LYS A 3 -3.29 1.26 -6.96
CA LYS A 3 -2.76 2.63 -6.92
C LYS A 3 -1.28 2.63 -6.54
N ASN A 4 -0.41 3.18 -7.39
CA ASN A 4 1.04 3.30 -7.17
C ASN A 4 1.74 2.00 -6.73
N GLY A 5 1.33 0.85 -7.25
CA GLY A 5 1.93 -0.45 -6.89
C GLY A 5 1.36 -1.10 -5.63
N PHE A 6 0.29 -0.53 -5.07
CA PHE A 6 -0.44 -1.11 -3.94
C PHE A 6 -1.86 -1.47 -4.38
N ASP A 7 -2.40 -2.55 -3.83
CA ASP A 7 -3.77 -3.00 -4.10
C ASP A 7 -4.50 -3.30 -2.79
N ILE A 8 -5.81 -3.11 -2.81
CA ILE A 8 -6.69 -3.51 -1.71
C ILE A 8 -7.34 -4.84 -2.10
N ARG A 9 -7.14 -5.87 -1.28
CA ARG A 9 -7.77 -7.17 -1.43
C ARG A 9 -8.73 -7.48 -0.30
N HIS A 10 -9.77 -8.24 -0.63
CA HIS A 10 -10.66 -8.82 0.36
C HIS A 10 -10.00 -10.05 0.98
N ASP A 11 -10.03 -10.10 2.30
CA ASP A 11 -9.69 -11.26 3.08
C ASP A 11 -10.93 -12.15 3.26
N SER A 12 -10.67 -13.40 3.62
CA SER A 12 -11.59 -14.50 3.90
C SER A 12 -12.72 -14.13 4.87
N ASP A 13 -12.41 -13.22 5.81
CA ASP A 13 -13.33 -12.76 6.85
C ASP A 13 -14.23 -11.57 6.43
N GLY A 14 -14.24 -11.21 5.14
CA GLY A 14 -14.93 -10.02 4.65
C GLY A 14 -14.26 -8.70 5.03
N LYS A 15 -13.00 -8.78 5.48
CA LYS A 15 -12.14 -7.63 5.80
C LYS A 15 -11.25 -7.28 4.62
N PHE A 16 -10.53 -6.18 4.74
CA PHE A 16 -9.64 -5.68 3.70
C PHE A 16 -8.17 -5.75 4.14
N ALA A 17 -7.29 -6.01 3.19
CA ALA A 17 -5.86 -5.95 3.37
C ALA A 17 -5.24 -5.12 2.25
N VAL A 18 -4.24 -4.32 2.60
CA VAL A 18 -3.43 -3.59 1.61
C VAL A 18 -2.20 -4.43 1.31
N ILE A 19 -2.03 -4.78 0.04
CA ILE A 19 -0.90 -5.55 -0.45
C ILE A 19 -0.04 -4.69 -1.39
N ASP A 20 1.25 -4.95 -1.37
CA ASP A 20 2.16 -4.48 -2.41
C ASP A 20 2.11 -5.47 -3.58
N VAL A 21 1.77 -4.98 -4.77
CA VAL A 21 1.56 -5.84 -5.94
C VAL A 21 2.86 -6.38 -6.52
N PHE A 22 4.01 -5.78 -6.19
CA PHE A 22 5.32 -6.20 -6.68
C PHE A 22 5.86 -7.41 -5.93
N ASN A 23 5.68 -7.44 -4.60
CA ASN A 23 6.12 -8.56 -3.77
C ASN A 23 4.97 -9.49 -3.32
N GLY A 24 3.72 -9.09 -3.52
CA GLY A 24 2.52 -9.84 -3.12
C GLY A 24 2.31 -9.92 -1.61
N ALA A 25 3.03 -9.13 -0.81
CA ALA A 25 2.99 -9.15 0.64
C ALA A 25 2.07 -8.06 1.20
N VAL A 26 1.53 -8.30 2.40
CA VAL A 26 0.77 -7.31 3.16
C VAL A 26 1.71 -6.17 3.57
N VAL A 27 1.28 -4.93 3.30
CA VAL A 27 2.09 -3.76 3.61
C VAL A 27 2.16 -3.54 5.11
N VAL A 28 3.31 -3.09 5.59
CA VAL A 28 3.52 -2.70 6.99
C VAL A 28 3.65 -1.19 7.06
N ILE A 29 2.77 -0.53 7.83
CA ILE A 29 2.83 0.90 8.11
C ILE A 29 3.09 1.07 9.60
N ASN A 30 4.16 1.81 9.96
CA ASN A 30 4.57 2.03 11.35
C ASN A 30 4.67 0.74 12.19
N GLY A 31 5.19 -0.34 11.60
CA GLY A 31 5.32 -1.65 12.27
C GLY A 31 4.03 -2.48 12.34
N HIS A 32 2.89 -1.98 11.81
CA HIS A 32 1.61 -2.67 11.83
C HIS A 32 1.24 -3.20 10.44
N LEU A 33 0.92 -4.50 10.37
CA LEU A 33 0.40 -5.14 9.16
C LEU A 33 -0.97 -4.55 8.81
N GLN A 34 -1.12 -4.12 7.56
CA GLN A 34 -2.36 -3.56 7.02
C GLN A 34 -3.31 -4.68 6.57
N THR A 35 -3.73 -5.50 7.52
CA THR A 35 -4.70 -6.60 7.34
C THR A 35 -5.86 -6.48 8.33
N GLY A 36 -6.99 -7.11 8.03
CA GLY A 36 -8.18 -7.06 8.87
C GLY A 36 -8.79 -5.66 8.98
N LEU A 37 -8.61 -4.83 7.94
CA LEU A 37 -9.07 -3.45 7.88
C LEU A 37 -10.53 -3.38 7.41
N THR A 38 -11.21 -2.28 7.72
CA THR A 38 -12.43 -1.89 7.01
C THR A 38 -12.06 -1.28 5.66
N GLU A 39 -13.02 -1.19 4.75
CA GLU A 39 -12.81 -0.57 3.43
C GLU A 39 -12.23 0.85 3.55
N ALA A 40 -12.82 1.69 4.40
CA ALA A 40 -12.36 3.05 4.63
C ALA A 40 -10.93 3.11 5.20
N MET A 41 -10.54 2.16 6.06
CA MET A 41 -9.18 2.08 6.59
C MET A 41 -8.18 1.63 5.53
N ALA A 42 -8.56 0.68 4.67
CA ALA A 42 -7.74 0.21 3.57
C ALA A 42 -7.53 1.32 2.52
N GLU A 43 -8.57 2.10 2.20
CA GLU A 43 -8.47 3.27 1.33
C GLU A 43 -7.54 4.35 1.90
N ALA A 44 -7.67 4.65 3.20
CA ALA A 44 -6.79 5.61 3.87
C ALA A 44 -5.32 5.15 3.86
N ALA A 45 -5.07 3.86 4.11
CA ALA A 45 -3.74 3.28 4.02
C ALA A 45 -3.18 3.32 2.58
N LEU A 46 -4.01 3.02 1.59
CA LEU A 46 -3.64 3.09 0.17
C LEU A 46 -3.28 4.54 -0.23
N ASP A 47 -4.06 5.52 0.21
CA ASP A 47 -3.78 6.93 -0.08
C ASP A 47 -2.51 7.43 0.63
N TYR A 48 -2.31 7.04 1.89
CA TYR A 48 -1.08 7.32 2.63
C TYR A 48 0.16 6.78 1.90
N LEU A 49 0.12 5.51 1.49
CA LEU A 49 1.21 4.87 0.74
C LEU A 49 1.44 5.54 -0.61
N SER A 50 0.37 5.86 -1.33
CA SER A 50 0.41 6.55 -2.61
C SER A 50 1.12 7.91 -2.49
N ARG A 51 0.84 8.70 -1.45
CA ARG A 51 1.48 10.01 -1.19
C ARG A 51 2.94 9.85 -0.81
N LYS A 52 3.25 8.93 0.12
CA LYS A 52 4.62 8.60 0.53
C LYS A 52 5.50 8.16 -0.65
N TYR A 53 4.91 7.42 -1.59
CA TYR A 53 5.61 6.99 -2.80
C TYR A 53 5.90 8.15 -3.75
N SER A 54 4.94 9.08 -3.92
CA SER A 54 5.15 10.32 -4.67
C SER A 54 6.22 11.21 -4.02
N GLU A 55 6.19 11.40 -2.70
CA GLU A 55 7.20 12.19 -1.97
C GLU A 55 8.62 11.60 -2.13
N ARG A 56 8.76 10.28 -2.11
CA ARG A 56 10.04 9.61 -2.40
C ARG A 56 10.53 9.84 -3.83
N HIS A 57 9.62 10.03 -4.78
CA HIS A 57 9.97 10.30 -6.17
C HIS A 57 10.27 11.78 -6.44
N ASP A 58 9.72 12.70 -5.65
CA ASP A 58 10.00 14.15 -5.74
C ASP A 58 11.35 14.55 -5.09
N GLU A 59 11.81 13.86 -4.04
CA GLU A 59 13.11 14.14 -3.40
C GLU A 59 14.33 13.43 -4.05
N GLY A 60 14.11 12.65 -5.10
CA GLY A 60 15.14 11.76 -5.63
C GLY A 60 15.02 11.47 -7.11
N GLY A 61 15.20 12.49 -7.94
CA GLY A 61 15.68 12.31 -9.30
C GLY A 61 17.06 11.64 -9.30
N SER A 62 17.11 10.33 -9.11
CA SER A 62 18.27 9.51 -9.45
C SER A 62 17.76 8.10 -9.72
N GLY A 63 17.49 7.86 -10.99
CA GLY A 63 17.06 6.56 -11.47
C GLY A 63 18.07 5.50 -11.06
N ARG A 64 17.60 4.50 -10.30
CA ARG A 64 18.21 3.18 -10.25
C ARG A 64 17.08 2.15 -10.17
N LEU A 65 16.42 1.96 -11.30
CA LEU A 65 15.99 0.61 -11.65
C LEU A 65 17.22 -0.07 -12.29
N PRO A 66 17.59 -1.29 -11.88
CA PRO A 66 18.72 -2.04 -12.44
C PRO A 66 18.51 -2.37 -13.93
#